data_AF-A0A356NRV6-F1
#
_entry.id   AF-A0A356NRV6-F1
#
_cell.length_a   1.000
_cell.length_b   1.000
_cell.length_c   1.000
_cell.angle_alpha   90.00
_cell.angle_beta   90.00
_cell.angle_gamma   90.00
#
_symmetry.space_group_name_H-M   'P 1'
#
loop_
_entity.id
_entity.type
_entity.pdbx_description
1 polymer ?
#
loop_
_entity_poly.entity_id
_entity_poly.type
_entity_poly.pdbx_seq_one_letter_code
_entity_poly.pdbx_strand_id
1 'polypeptide(L)'
;ANIWNDPDAADAVFAADWDVTMIGLDVTEKTQCTPDDFAALADAAPHIGGFLQQASSFYFDFHEAKTGKRSCFMHDPSAIIAVTDPALFGFEDRTVSVTCNGDEIGRTVTGVATDRRTTRIAMTVDSASVRAIFLSQIKAADRCAQARKTS
;
A
#
# COMPACT_ATOMS: atom_id res chain seq x y z
N ALA A 1 5.38 7.30 6.19
CA ALA A 1 6.75 6.94 6.59
C ALA A 1 7.77 7.22 5.48
N ASN A 2 7.50 6.84 4.23
CA ASN A 2 8.51 6.88 3.15
C ASN A 2 8.99 8.31 2.78
N ILE A 3 8.08 9.26 2.57
CA ILE A 3 8.44 10.64 2.16
C ILE A 3 9.13 11.42 3.30
N TRP A 4 8.68 11.22 4.54
CA TRP A 4 9.29 11.86 5.71
C TRP A 4 10.74 11.40 5.95
N ASN A 5 11.06 10.15 5.58
CA ASN A 5 12.37 9.57 5.82
C ASN A 5 13.45 10.13 4.87
N ASP A 6 13.06 10.53 3.66
CA ASP A 6 13.95 11.20 2.69
C ASP A 6 13.15 12.17 1.80
N PRO A 7 12.89 13.40 2.30
CA PRO A 7 12.11 14.40 1.58
C PRO A 7 12.78 14.87 0.28
N ASP A 8 14.11 14.98 0.27
CA ASP A 8 14.89 15.41 -0.89
C ASP A 8 14.84 14.36 -2.02
N ALA A 9 14.98 13.07 -1.68
CA ALA A 9 14.83 12.01 -2.67
C ALA A 9 13.38 11.95 -3.21
N ALA A 10 12.39 12.12 -2.34
CA ALA A 10 10.99 12.15 -2.76
C ALA A 10 10.70 13.31 -3.72
N ASP A 11 11.20 14.52 -3.44
CA ASP A 11 11.04 15.67 -4.34
C ASP A 11 11.70 15.42 -5.69
N ALA A 12 12.92 14.87 -5.69
CA ALA A 12 13.65 14.54 -6.91
C ALA A 12 12.91 13.51 -7.78
N VAL A 13 12.28 12.51 -7.17
CA VAL A 13 11.46 11.51 -7.90
C VAL A 13 10.23 12.16 -8.52
N PHE A 14 9.55 13.08 -7.83
CA PHE A 14 8.39 13.79 -8.39
C PHE A 14 8.78 14.85 -9.43
N ALA A 15 10.01 15.35 -9.41
CA ALA A 15 10.53 16.32 -10.37
C ALA A 15 11.10 15.68 -11.65
N ALA A 16 11.39 14.37 -11.65
CA ALA A 16 11.98 13.68 -12.79
C ALA A 16 11.02 13.51 -13.97
N ASP A 17 11.59 13.36 -15.19
CA ASP A 17 10.85 13.26 -16.45
C ASP A 17 10.30 11.84 -16.72
N TRP A 18 9.64 11.25 -15.72
CA TRP A 18 9.02 9.93 -15.82
C TRP A 18 7.57 9.95 -15.31
N ASP A 19 6.80 8.92 -15.66
CA ASP A 19 5.43 8.79 -15.18
C ASP A 19 5.41 8.20 -13.76
N VAL A 20 4.90 8.98 -12.81
CA VAL A 20 4.78 8.57 -11.41
C VAL A 20 3.32 8.34 -11.05
N THR A 21 3.04 7.20 -10.41
CA THR A 21 1.74 6.93 -9.76
C THR A 21 1.94 6.89 -8.25
N MET A 22 1.27 7.80 -7.53
CA MET A 22 1.33 7.91 -6.08
C MET A 22 0.14 7.20 -5.44
N ILE A 23 0.43 6.15 -4.66
CA ILE A 23 -0.55 5.43 -3.84
C ILE A 23 -0.35 5.85 -2.38
N GLY A 24 -1.08 6.89 -1.98
CA GLY A 24 -0.93 7.55 -0.68
C GLY A 24 -1.67 6.91 0.49
N LEU A 25 -1.51 7.50 1.67
CA LEU A 25 -2.21 7.10 2.90
C LEU A 25 -3.74 7.24 2.77
N ASP A 26 -4.21 8.24 2.00
CA ASP A 26 -5.63 8.54 1.75
C ASP A 26 -6.46 7.34 1.23
N VAL A 27 -5.77 6.38 0.66
CA VAL A 27 -6.31 5.20 -0.01
C VAL A 27 -5.93 3.94 0.75
N THR A 28 -4.68 3.87 1.22
CA THR A 28 -4.15 2.66 1.85
C THR A 28 -4.63 2.44 3.28
N GLU A 29 -4.93 3.49 4.05
CA GLU A 29 -5.47 3.38 5.41
C GLU A 29 -6.92 2.85 5.44
N LYS A 30 -7.63 2.93 4.32
CA LYS A 30 -9.01 2.44 4.20
C LYS A 30 -9.09 0.92 4.10
N THR A 31 -7.97 0.26 3.79
CA THR A 31 -7.94 -1.18 3.55
C THR A 31 -7.24 -1.89 4.72
N GLN A 32 -8.03 -2.53 5.58
CA GLN A 32 -7.58 -3.17 6.81
C GLN A 32 -7.85 -4.67 6.80
N CYS A 33 -6.93 -5.45 7.37
CA CYS A 33 -7.13 -6.86 7.69
C CYS A 33 -7.08 -7.08 9.19
N THR A 34 -7.84 -8.05 9.67
CA THR A 34 -7.92 -8.43 11.08
C THR A 34 -7.10 -9.69 11.37
N PRO A 35 -6.77 -9.99 12.63
CA PRO A 35 -6.16 -11.26 13.00
C PRO A 35 -6.93 -12.49 12.52
N ASP A 36 -8.27 -12.41 12.51
CA ASP A 36 -9.14 -13.49 12.03
C ASP A 36 -8.94 -13.74 10.53
N ASP A 37 -8.69 -12.69 9.74
CA ASP A 37 -8.35 -12.85 8.32
C ASP A 37 -7.06 -13.64 8.16
N PHE A 38 -6.03 -13.32 8.94
CA PHE A 38 -4.75 -14.03 8.88
C PHE A 38 -4.84 -15.46 9.39
N ALA A 39 -5.68 -15.74 10.38
CA ALA A 39 -5.98 -17.10 10.80
C ALA A 39 -6.62 -17.90 9.66
N ALA A 40 -7.63 -17.33 9.00
CA ALA A 40 -8.27 -17.97 7.84
C ALA A 40 -7.31 -18.15 6.64
N LEU A 41 -6.31 -17.27 6.49
CA LEU A 41 -5.25 -17.45 5.48
C LEU A 41 -4.31 -18.59 5.85
N ALA A 42 -3.92 -18.72 7.12
CA ALA A 42 -3.08 -19.81 7.59
C ALA A 42 -3.76 -21.17 7.42
N ASP A 43 -5.07 -21.25 7.65
CA ASP A 43 -5.84 -22.49 7.43
C ASP A 43 -5.91 -22.87 5.93
N ALA A 44 -6.08 -21.88 5.05
CA ALA A 44 -6.25 -22.10 3.62
C ALA A 44 -4.91 -22.32 2.87
N ALA A 45 -3.84 -21.67 3.31
CA ALA A 45 -2.50 -21.76 2.75
C ALA A 45 -1.48 -21.90 3.90
N PRO A 46 -1.29 -23.11 4.46
CA PRO A 46 -0.48 -23.33 5.65
C PRO A 46 0.96 -22.82 5.55
N HIS A 47 1.56 -22.82 4.37
CA HIS A 47 2.93 -22.37 4.21
C HIS A 47 3.03 -20.84 4.09
N ILE A 48 2.39 -20.23 3.09
CA ILE A 48 2.48 -18.77 2.89
C ILE A 48 1.59 -18.01 3.87
N GLY A 49 0.36 -18.47 4.10
CA GLY A 49 -0.57 -17.91 5.08
C GLY A 49 -0.08 -18.08 6.51
N GLY A 50 0.49 -19.24 6.86
CA GLY A 50 1.09 -19.47 8.17
C GLY A 50 2.30 -18.58 8.44
N PHE A 51 3.16 -18.36 7.43
CA PHE A 51 4.24 -17.40 7.51
C PHE A 51 3.71 -15.97 7.73
N LEU A 52 2.71 -15.55 6.96
CA LEU A 52 2.10 -14.22 7.11
C LEU A 52 1.46 -14.03 8.48
N GLN A 53 0.80 -15.04 9.04
CA GLN A 53 0.25 -14.98 10.39
C GLN A 53 1.34 -14.76 11.45
N GLN A 54 2.47 -15.47 11.34
CA GLN A 54 3.59 -15.28 12.26
C GLN A 54 4.24 -13.91 12.10
N ALA A 55 4.51 -13.49 10.86
CA ALA A 55 5.14 -12.21 10.56
C ALA A 55 4.26 -11.00 10.94
N SER A 56 2.94 -11.13 10.82
CA SER A 56 2.00 -10.05 11.15
C SER A 56 1.71 -9.91 12.65
N SER A 57 2.02 -10.91 13.49
CA SER A 57 1.73 -10.84 14.93
C SER A 57 2.38 -9.61 15.58
N PHE A 58 3.66 -9.35 15.30
CA PHE A 58 4.35 -8.17 15.80
C PHE A 58 3.75 -6.86 15.27
N TYR A 59 3.27 -6.87 14.03
CA TYR A 59 2.66 -5.71 13.39
C TYR A 59 1.31 -5.37 14.02
N PHE A 60 0.51 -6.39 14.37
CA PHE A 60 -0.75 -6.20 15.09
C PHE A 60 -0.55 -5.60 16.48
N ASP A 61 0.42 -6.10 17.24
CA ASP A 61 0.69 -5.61 18.59
C ASP A 61 1.16 -4.14 18.57
N PHE A 62 1.97 -3.78 17.57
CA PHE A 62 2.41 -2.39 17.36
C PHE A 62 1.25 -1.45 16.97
N HIS A 63 0.36 -1.88 16.07
CA HIS A 63 -0.79 -1.07 15.65
C HIS A 63 -1.85 -0.95 16.73
N GLU A 64 -2.09 -2.00 17.50
CA GLU A 64 -3.00 -1.96 18.64
C GLU A 64 -2.53 -0.94 19.69
N ALA A 65 -1.23 -0.92 19.99
CA ALA A 65 -0.64 0.06 20.90
C ALA A 65 -0.78 1.52 20.41
N LYS A 66 -0.84 1.75 19.10
CA LYS A 66 -0.94 3.10 18.51
C LYS A 66 -2.36 3.57 18.23
N THR A 67 -3.24 2.67 17.80
CA THR A 67 -4.57 3.00 17.28
C THR A 67 -5.70 2.50 18.17
N GLY A 68 -5.40 1.66 19.16
CA GLY A 68 -6.39 1.02 20.03
C GLY A 68 -7.22 -0.06 19.32
N LYS A 69 -6.90 -0.39 18.06
CA LYS A 69 -7.56 -1.44 17.28
C LYS A 69 -6.53 -2.43 16.75
N ARG A 70 -6.83 -3.72 16.91
CA ARG A 70 -5.98 -4.81 16.40
C ARG A 70 -6.28 -5.06 14.92
N SER A 71 -5.79 -4.17 14.07
CA SER A 71 -5.93 -4.24 12.61
C SER A 71 -4.62 -3.83 11.93
N CYS A 72 -4.36 -4.41 10.75
CA CYS A 72 -3.18 -4.11 9.95
C CYS A 72 -3.62 -3.38 8.67
N PHE A 73 -3.02 -2.21 8.40
CA PHE A 73 -3.22 -1.49 7.14
C PHE A 73 -2.41 -2.13 6.02
N MET A 74 -3.05 -2.33 4.87
CA MET A 74 -2.42 -2.96 3.71
C MET A 74 -1.84 -1.92 2.76
N HIS A 75 -0.78 -1.24 3.17
CA HIS A 75 -0.12 -0.23 2.32
C HIS A 75 0.52 -0.87 1.07
N ASP A 76 1.44 -1.80 1.24
CA ASP A 76 2.19 -2.40 0.13
C ASP A 76 1.31 -3.27 -0.80
N PRO A 77 0.38 -4.10 -0.28
CA PRO A 77 -0.52 -4.85 -1.16
C PRO A 77 -1.41 -3.95 -2.00
N SER A 78 -1.87 -2.81 -1.46
CA SER A 78 -2.69 -1.85 -2.22
C SER A 78 -1.90 -1.22 -3.36
N ALA A 79 -0.61 -0.95 -3.19
CA ALA A 79 0.24 -0.43 -4.26
C ALA A 79 0.40 -1.45 -5.41
N ILE A 80 0.57 -2.73 -5.10
CA ILE A 80 0.65 -3.79 -6.11
C ILE A 80 -0.69 -3.96 -6.83
N ILE A 81 -1.80 -3.98 -6.07
CA ILE A 81 -3.15 -4.13 -6.66
C ILE A 81 -3.51 -2.91 -7.51
N ALA A 82 -3.01 -1.71 -7.19
CA ALA A 82 -3.19 -0.54 -8.05
C ALA A 82 -2.52 -0.68 -9.43
N VAL A 83 -1.46 -1.51 -9.53
CA VAL A 83 -0.81 -1.83 -10.81
C VAL A 83 -1.58 -2.89 -11.58
N THR A 84 -2.07 -3.94 -10.91
CA THR A 84 -2.77 -5.06 -11.57
C THR A 84 -4.23 -4.76 -11.88
N ASP A 85 -4.90 -4.01 -11.02
CA ASP A 85 -6.33 -3.72 -11.03
C ASP A 85 -6.60 -2.22 -10.84
N PRO A 86 -6.09 -1.34 -11.74
CA PRO A 86 -6.19 0.12 -11.58
C PRO A 86 -7.64 0.62 -11.55
N ALA A 87 -8.60 -0.13 -12.10
CA ALA A 87 -10.02 0.23 -12.08
C ALA A 87 -10.64 0.27 -10.68
N LEU A 88 -9.98 -0.34 -9.68
CA LEU A 88 -10.41 -0.28 -8.27
C LEU A 88 -10.05 1.04 -7.58
N PHE A 89 -9.31 1.91 -8.27
CA PHE A 89 -8.80 3.16 -7.73
C PHE A 89 -9.30 4.34 -8.56
N GLY A 90 -9.70 5.41 -7.88
CA GLY A 90 -9.95 6.69 -8.51
C GLY A 90 -8.68 7.52 -8.49
N PHE A 91 -8.30 8.09 -9.64
CA PHE A 91 -7.07 8.85 -9.79
C PHE A 91 -7.33 10.30 -10.20
N GLU A 92 -6.49 11.19 -9.71
CA GLU A 92 -6.40 12.57 -10.16
C GLU A 92 -4.96 12.88 -10.58
N ASP A 93 -4.82 13.57 -11.72
CA ASP A 93 -3.53 14.07 -12.18
C ASP A 93 -3.29 15.47 -11.62
N ARG A 94 -2.21 15.59 -10.83
CA ARG A 94 -1.79 16.85 -10.18
C ARG A 94 -0.28 16.93 -10.17
N THR A 95 0.27 18.14 -10.24
CA THR A 95 1.70 18.34 -9.96
C THR A 95 1.97 18.10 -8.48
N VAL A 96 3.13 17.54 -8.16
CA VAL A 96 3.51 17.18 -6.78
C VAL A 96 4.88 17.78 -6.45
N SER A 97 4.97 18.39 -5.27
CA SER A 97 6.23 18.82 -4.67
C SER A 97 6.31 18.41 -3.21
N VAL A 98 7.52 18.22 -2.69
CA VAL A 98 7.75 17.88 -1.29
C VAL A 98 8.46 19.03 -0.59
N THR A 99 7.99 19.38 0.60
CA THR A 99 8.69 20.36 1.44
C THR A 99 9.95 19.73 2.01
N CYS A 100 11.13 20.17 1.57
CA CYS A 100 12.40 19.59 2.03
C CYS A 100 13.00 20.27 3.28
N ASN A 101 12.45 21.39 3.72
CA ASN A 101 13.01 22.19 4.82
C ASN A 101 11.92 22.82 5.71
N GLY A 102 12.29 23.16 6.94
CA GLY A 102 11.40 23.86 7.90
C GLY A 102 10.46 22.93 8.66
N ASP A 103 9.47 23.52 9.34
CA ASP A 103 8.59 22.81 10.26
C ASP A 103 7.64 21.82 9.56
N GLU A 104 7.40 21.99 8.26
CA GLU A 104 6.57 21.11 7.44
C GLU A 104 7.38 20.15 6.55
N ILE A 105 8.63 19.86 6.90
CA ILE A 105 9.49 18.92 6.16
C ILE A 105 8.77 17.59 5.86
N GLY A 106 8.94 17.02 4.68
CA GLY A 106 8.29 15.77 4.26
C GLY A 106 6.80 15.88 3.89
N ARG A 107 6.20 17.08 3.93
CA ARG A 107 4.82 17.31 3.46
C ARG A 107 4.76 17.25 1.93
N THR A 108 3.81 16.48 1.40
CA THR A 108 3.45 16.48 -0.02
C THR A 108 2.46 17.59 -0.32
N VAL A 109 2.76 18.45 -1.30
CA VAL A 109 1.94 19.56 -1.77
C VAL A 109 1.52 19.29 -3.21
N THR A 110 0.21 19.39 -3.50
CA THR A 110 -0.36 19.05 -4.81
C THR A 110 -0.92 20.28 -5.52
N GLY A 111 -0.75 20.36 -6.85
CA GLY A 111 -1.38 21.37 -7.71
C GLY A 111 -0.77 22.79 -7.65
N VAL A 112 0.38 22.97 -6.99
CA VAL A 112 1.05 24.28 -6.87
C VAL A 112 2.20 24.44 -7.87
N ALA A 113 2.98 23.39 -8.10
CA ALA A 113 4.09 23.45 -9.05
C ALA A 113 3.57 23.61 -10.49
N THR A 114 4.19 24.49 -11.27
CA THR A 114 3.77 24.82 -12.64
C THR A 114 4.75 24.32 -13.71
N ASP A 115 5.93 23.90 -13.29
CA ASP A 115 7.07 23.46 -14.09
C ASP A 115 7.31 21.94 -13.99
N ARG A 116 6.38 21.20 -13.39
CA ARG A 116 6.48 19.75 -13.18
C ARG A 116 5.45 18.99 -13.98
N ARG A 117 5.81 17.76 -14.38
CA ARG A 117 4.83 16.81 -14.89
C ARG A 117 3.79 16.50 -13.82
N THR A 118 2.57 16.19 -14.27
CA THR A 118 1.52 15.70 -13.39
C THR A 118 1.83 14.27 -12.95
N THR A 119 1.73 14.04 -11.65
CA THR A 119 1.72 12.71 -11.04
C THR A 119 0.29 12.22 -10.95
N ARG A 120 0.09 10.93 -11.22
CA ARG A 120 -1.21 10.28 -11.06
C ARG A 120 -1.40 9.87 -9.60
N ILE A 121 -2.30 10.54 -8.88
CA ILE A 121 -2.48 10.35 -7.44
C ILE A 121 -3.75 9.55 -7.19
N ALA A 122 -3.66 8.45 -6.43
CA ALA A 122 -4.84 7.72 -6.01
C ALA A 122 -5.58 8.50 -4.91
N MET A 123 -6.85 8.78 -5.15
CA MET A 123 -7.73 9.57 -4.26
C MET A 123 -8.79 8.70 -3.59
N THR A 124 -9.24 7.65 -4.28
CA THR A 124 -10.27 6.73 -3.79
C THR A 124 -9.89 5.28 -4.09
N VAL A 125 -10.48 4.36 -3.33
CA VAL A 125 -10.32 2.91 -3.54
C VAL A 125 -11.58 2.17 -3.15
N ASP A 126 -11.89 1.12 -3.91
CA ASP A 126 -12.75 0.04 -3.47
C ASP A 126 -11.98 -0.91 -2.54
N SER A 127 -11.89 -0.54 -1.26
CA SER A 127 -11.15 -1.31 -0.26
C SER A 127 -11.69 -2.73 -0.07
N ALA A 128 -12.99 -2.96 -0.32
CA ALA A 128 -13.59 -4.28 -0.20
C ALA A 128 -13.07 -5.21 -1.30
N SER A 129 -13.04 -4.74 -2.55
CA SER A 129 -12.50 -5.48 -3.69
C SER A 129 -11.00 -5.69 -3.57
N VAL A 130 -10.23 -4.66 -3.19
CA VAL A 130 -8.78 -4.78 -2.96
C VAL A 130 -8.49 -5.84 -1.89
N ARG A 131 -9.20 -5.80 -0.76
CA ARG A 131 -9.06 -6.81 0.29
C ARG A 131 -9.44 -8.21 -0.19
N ALA A 132 -10.52 -8.34 -0.94
CA ALA A 132 -10.95 -9.64 -1.48
C ALA A 132 -9.90 -10.24 -2.43
N ILE A 133 -9.31 -9.44 -3.31
CA ILE A 133 -8.23 -9.85 -4.21
C ILE A 133 -7.02 -10.31 -3.40
N PHE A 134 -6.56 -9.50 -2.45
CA PHE A 134 -5.43 -9.85 -1.60
C PHE A 134 -5.65 -11.20 -0.91
N LEU A 135 -6.77 -11.35 -0.20
CA LEU A 135 -7.07 -12.59 0.54
C LEU A 135 -7.18 -13.79 -0.42
N SER A 136 -7.80 -13.62 -1.59
CA SER A 136 -7.92 -14.68 -2.60
C SER A 136 -6.54 -15.14 -3.12
N GLN A 137 -5.64 -14.20 -3.41
CA GLN A 137 -4.30 -14.50 -3.90
C GLN A 137 -3.48 -15.28 -2.86
N ILE A 138 -3.54 -14.87 -1.59
CA ILE A 138 -2.83 -15.59 -0.53
C ILE A 138 -3.41 -16.99 -0.32
N LYS A 139 -4.75 -17.15 -0.31
CA LYS A 139 -5.39 -18.48 -0.21
C LYS A 139 -4.98 -19.42 -1.34
N ALA A 140 -4.67 -18.90 -2.52
CA ALA A 140 -4.21 -19.68 -3.66
C ALA A 140 -2.68 -19.89 -3.69
N ALA A 141 -1.90 -19.20 -2.86
CA ALA A 141 -0.44 -19.09 -2.99
C ALA A 141 0.28 -20.44 -2.92
N ASP A 142 -0.05 -21.29 -1.96
CA ASP A 142 0.59 -22.60 -1.80
C ASP A 142 0.35 -23.49 -3.03
N ARG A 143 -0.88 -23.52 -3.54
CA ARG A 143 -1.25 -24.25 -4.76
C ARG A 143 -0.50 -23.72 -5.99
N CYS A 144 -0.43 -22.40 -6.14
CA CYS A 144 0.32 -21.77 -7.24
C CYS A 144 1.83 -22.08 -7.16
N ALA A 145 2.40 -22.09 -5.95
CA ALA A 145 3.81 -22.42 -5.74
C ALA A 145 4.12 -23.89 -6.08
N GLN A 146 3.22 -24.81 -5.74
CA GLN A 146 3.35 -26.23 -6.10
C GLN A 146 3.31 -26.44 -7.62
N ALA A 147 2.34 -25.83 -8.31
CA ALA A 147 2.19 -25.95 -9.77
C ALA A 147 3.45 -25.47 -10.54
N ARG A 148 4.13 -24.43 -10.03
CA ARG A 148 5.38 -23.91 -10.60
C ARG A 148 6.57 -24.84 -10.43
N LYS A 149 6.57 -25.73 -9.42
CA LYS A 149 7.66 -26.70 -9.19
C LYS A 149 7.53 -27.94 -10.08
N THR A 150 6.33 -28.17 -10.61
CA THR A 150 5.98 -29.33 -11.44
C THR A 150 5.89 -29.01 -12.93
N SER A 151 6.17 -27.76 -13.32
CA SER A 151 6.23 -27.27 -14.72
C SER A 151 7.68 -27.06 -15.13
#